data_AF-A0AAD5D7U2-F1
#
_entry.id   AF-A0AAD5D7U2-F1
#
_cell.length_a   1.000
_cell.length_b   1.000
_cell.length_c   1.000
_cell.angle_alpha   90.00
_cell.angle_beta   90.00
_cell.angle_gamma   90.00
#
_symmetry.space_group_name_H-M   'P 1'
#
loop_
_entity.id
_entity.type
_entity.pdbx_description
1 polymer ?
#
loop_
_entity_poly.entity_id
_entity_poly.type
_entity_poly.pdbx_seq_one_letter_code
_entity_poly.pdbx_strand_id
1 'polypeptide(L)'
;MGEGCDCLKSHAVTLYEAGKLGYASIEDLCNDLSTLEGKRFEGELQEFANHAFSLRVVLKCLTSGGLSPDELDTPAVSSSNDEEVTSMVADMSLKQESEPAVNEMGPLANDSDTTNGVANDVENIIQKKVRKYRVDILRCESLANLPSTTLESLFKRDYDIIVSMVPLPVSSFLPGPKGPVHFGPPSHSSMSPWMNLVLYSAVSCGPVSVVLMKGQCLRLLPAPLAGCEKALIWSWDGSSVAGLGSKFQGNLVKGSILLHCINSLLKHTAIFVQPFSRFDLNESGKMNTIDIPLPLKNSDGLFAGIEKEALGLELTTAEISKMNSLLSNLADKLSLWTVGYIRLLKLYKEGNKNAFAPDNDVNYEWVPLCVEFGIPLFSPKLCNFICQRVVSSQLLQTESFTENRDAMQELRRRQRCHSEILSFDGNILRSYALSSAYEDDTKLNEESHKMESDDVKDTGETMLPGVNLLFDGSELRPFDIGACLQARQPASLIAEATAMSAAIK
;
A
#
# COMPACT_ATOMS: atom_id res chain seq x y z
N MET A 1 26.26 -18.10 22.24
CA MET A 1 25.42 -17.03 21.64
C MET A 1 26.24 -15.73 21.49
N GLY A 2 27.49 -15.80 20.99
CA GLY A 2 28.39 -14.63 20.92
C GLY A 2 28.49 -14.04 19.52
N GLU A 3 29.11 -14.76 18.59
CA GLU A 3 29.54 -14.20 17.30
C GLU A 3 28.39 -13.71 16.39
N GLY A 4 27.32 -14.51 16.22
CA GLY A 4 26.22 -14.11 15.32
C GLY A 4 25.43 -12.88 15.79
N CYS A 5 25.45 -12.55 17.08
CA CYS A 5 24.78 -11.33 17.58
C CYS A 5 25.66 -10.09 17.34
N ASP A 6 26.98 -10.25 17.37
CA ASP A 6 27.91 -9.12 17.22
C ASP A 6 28.01 -8.63 15.78
N CYS A 7 27.87 -9.51 14.78
CA CYS A 7 27.81 -9.10 13.37
C CYS A 7 26.51 -8.33 13.05
N LEU A 8 25.34 -8.79 13.54
CA LEU A 8 24.08 -8.04 13.40
C LEU A 8 24.16 -6.65 14.06
N LYS A 9 24.83 -6.53 15.20
CA LYS A 9 25.04 -5.23 15.85
C LYS A 9 25.84 -4.29 14.95
N SER A 10 26.88 -4.77 14.28
CA SER A 10 27.69 -3.96 13.36
C SER A 10 26.84 -3.38 12.21
N HIS A 11 26.01 -4.23 11.59
CA HIS A 11 25.08 -3.77 10.55
C HIS A 11 24.06 -2.76 11.08
N ALA A 12 23.51 -2.99 12.27
CA ALA A 12 22.56 -2.07 12.91
C ALA A 12 23.18 -0.72 13.26
N VAL A 13 24.41 -0.71 13.79
CA VAL A 13 25.17 0.52 14.09
C VAL A 13 25.43 1.29 12.81
N THR A 14 25.89 0.61 11.76
CA THR A 14 26.13 1.24 10.44
C THR A 14 24.86 1.89 9.91
N LEU A 15 23.72 1.19 9.97
CA LEU A 15 22.44 1.74 9.54
C LEU A 15 21.98 2.93 10.42
N TYR A 16 22.26 2.88 11.72
CA TYR A 16 21.90 3.96 12.64
C TYR A 16 22.74 5.22 12.42
N GLU A 17 24.06 5.08 12.26
CA GLU A 17 25.02 6.17 12.12
C GLU A 17 25.06 6.75 10.71
N ALA A 18 25.14 5.88 9.68
CA ALA A 18 25.23 6.31 8.29
C ALA A 18 23.86 6.51 7.63
N GLY A 19 22.77 6.00 8.25
CA GLY A 19 21.42 6.07 7.68
C GLY A 19 21.18 5.17 6.47
N LYS A 20 22.21 4.46 6.01
CA LYS A 20 22.19 3.59 4.83
C LYS A 20 23.07 2.36 5.05
N LEU A 21 22.58 1.20 4.64
CA LEU A 21 23.37 -0.01 4.46
C LEU A 21 23.46 -0.31 2.97
N GLY A 22 24.68 -0.32 2.43
CA GLY A 22 24.92 -0.50 1.00
C GLY A 22 24.84 -1.95 0.53
N TYR A 23 24.64 -2.14 -0.77
CA TYR A 23 24.50 -3.45 -1.42
C TYR A 23 25.61 -4.45 -1.12
N ALA A 24 26.85 -3.99 -0.91
CA ALA A 24 27.99 -4.86 -0.61
C ALA A 24 27.82 -5.62 0.73
N SER A 25 27.07 -5.05 1.68
CA SER A 25 26.85 -5.65 3.01
C SER A 25 25.57 -6.49 3.09
N ILE A 26 24.75 -6.53 2.03
CA ILE A 26 23.45 -7.22 2.05
C ILE A 26 23.60 -8.73 2.05
N GLU A 27 24.60 -9.27 1.37
CA GLU A 27 24.87 -10.71 1.37
C GLU A 27 25.30 -11.19 2.76
N ASP A 28 26.25 -10.48 3.39
CA ASP A 28 26.68 -10.72 4.77
C ASP A 28 25.50 -10.62 5.74
N LEU A 29 24.68 -9.57 5.63
CA LEU A 29 23.47 -9.43 6.43
C LEU A 29 22.51 -10.62 6.23
N CYS A 30 22.31 -11.10 5.01
CA CYS A 30 21.44 -12.26 4.74
C CYS A 30 22.00 -13.56 5.35
N ASN A 31 23.32 -13.72 5.36
CA ASN A 31 24.00 -14.85 5.97
C ASN A 31 23.89 -14.78 7.50
N ASP A 32 24.11 -13.62 8.09
CA ASP A 32 23.95 -13.38 9.52
C ASP A 32 22.50 -13.62 9.98
N LEU A 33 21.53 -13.09 9.24
CA LEU A 33 20.10 -13.31 9.51
C LEU A 33 19.70 -14.78 9.39
N SER A 34 20.40 -15.58 8.57
CA SER A 34 20.15 -17.02 8.47
C SER A 34 20.51 -17.77 9.75
N THR A 35 21.45 -17.25 10.55
CA THR A 35 21.84 -17.87 11.83
C THR A 35 20.74 -17.80 12.89
N LEU A 36 19.74 -16.94 12.66
CA LEU A 36 18.56 -16.85 13.51
C LEU A 36 17.53 -17.95 13.17
N GLU A 37 17.61 -18.56 11.98
CA GLU A 37 16.61 -19.54 11.51
C GLU A 37 16.57 -20.78 12.41
N GLY A 38 15.37 -21.23 12.73
CA GLY A 38 15.14 -22.40 13.58
C GLY A 38 15.24 -22.13 15.09
N LYS A 39 15.70 -20.95 15.52
CA LYS A 39 15.66 -20.56 16.94
C LYS A 39 14.26 -20.09 17.31
N ARG A 40 13.70 -20.67 18.37
CA ARG A 40 12.47 -20.16 19.00
C ARG A 40 12.85 -19.21 20.12
N PHE A 41 12.22 -18.05 20.11
CA PHE A 41 12.34 -17.05 21.16
C PHE A 41 11.00 -16.93 21.89
N GLU A 42 11.02 -16.38 23.09
CA GLU A 42 9.80 -16.13 23.87
C GLU A 42 9.46 -14.64 23.89
N GLY A 43 8.16 -14.32 23.90
CA GLY A 43 7.67 -12.93 23.98
C GLY A 43 8.05 -12.06 22.78
N GLU A 44 8.38 -10.80 23.04
CA GLU A 44 8.71 -9.78 22.02
C GLU A 44 9.93 -10.16 21.17
N LEU A 45 10.86 -10.93 21.71
CA LEU A 45 12.02 -11.43 20.95
C LEU A 45 11.60 -12.29 19.76
N GLN A 46 10.48 -13.02 19.86
CA GLN A 46 9.95 -13.78 18.73
C GLN A 46 9.39 -12.86 17.64
N GLU A 47 8.84 -11.70 18.02
CA GLU A 47 8.37 -10.71 17.05
C GLU A 47 9.56 -10.07 16.32
N PHE A 48 10.63 -9.70 17.02
CA PHE A 48 11.86 -9.22 16.37
C PHE A 48 12.50 -10.27 15.47
N ALA A 49 12.51 -11.54 15.88
CA ALA A 49 12.97 -12.63 15.03
C ALA A 49 12.11 -12.76 13.76
N ASN A 50 10.78 -12.65 13.88
CA ASN A 50 9.87 -12.64 12.74
C ASN A 50 10.17 -11.49 11.77
N HIS A 51 10.44 -10.27 12.28
CA HIS A 51 10.87 -9.14 11.46
C HIS A 51 12.17 -9.45 10.70
N ALA A 52 13.15 -10.00 11.40
CA ALA A 52 14.45 -10.36 10.84
C ALA A 52 14.33 -11.43 9.72
N PHE A 53 13.49 -12.45 9.93
CA PHE A 53 13.22 -13.48 8.91
C PHE A 53 12.55 -12.90 7.68
N SER A 54 11.49 -12.10 7.87
CA SER A 54 10.79 -11.44 6.77
C SER A 54 11.73 -10.55 5.96
N LEU A 55 12.59 -9.78 6.64
CA LEU A 55 13.58 -8.92 5.98
C LEU A 55 14.53 -9.75 5.10
N ARG A 56 15.06 -10.87 5.60
CA ARG A 56 15.93 -11.74 4.81
C ARG A 56 15.23 -12.30 3.57
N VAL A 57 14.00 -12.80 3.72
CA VAL A 57 13.21 -13.35 2.59
C VAL A 57 13.03 -12.29 1.51
N VAL A 58 12.73 -11.06 1.90
CA VAL A 58 12.54 -9.92 1.00
C VAL A 58 13.82 -9.52 0.32
N LEU A 59 14.92 -9.37 1.07
CA LEU A 59 16.21 -9.00 0.50
C LEU A 59 16.64 -10.02 -0.55
N LYS A 60 16.49 -11.32 -0.27
CA LYS A 60 16.76 -12.38 -1.26
C LYS A 60 15.87 -12.29 -2.50
N CYS A 61 14.58 -12.03 -2.33
CA CYS A 61 13.65 -11.85 -3.43
C CYS A 61 14.00 -10.63 -4.30
N LEU A 62 14.37 -9.51 -3.67
CA LEU A 62 14.74 -8.29 -4.38
C LEU A 62 16.10 -8.43 -5.10
N THR A 63 17.10 -9.05 -4.47
CA THR A 63 18.42 -9.25 -5.09
C THR A 63 18.38 -10.25 -6.24
N SER A 64 17.51 -11.27 -6.19
CA SER A 64 17.27 -12.16 -7.33
C SER A 64 16.45 -11.51 -8.46
N GLY A 65 15.94 -10.29 -8.24
CA GLY A 65 15.02 -9.62 -9.15
C GLY A 65 13.66 -10.30 -9.24
N GLY A 66 13.24 -11.02 -8.20
CA GLY A 66 11.98 -11.75 -8.20
C GLY A 66 12.00 -12.92 -9.18
N LEU A 67 13.11 -13.64 -9.27
CA LEU A 67 13.19 -14.93 -9.97
C LEU A 67 13.18 -16.09 -8.98
N SER A 68 12.62 -17.22 -9.42
CA SER A 68 12.71 -18.47 -8.67
C SER A 68 14.17 -18.96 -8.61
N PRO A 69 14.62 -19.64 -7.54
CA PRO A 69 15.93 -20.30 -7.51
C PRO A 69 16.18 -21.18 -8.75
N ASP A 70 15.16 -21.87 -9.26
CA ASP A 70 15.27 -22.76 -10.42
C ASP A 70 15.53 -22.02 -11.75
N GLU A 71 15.17 -20.74 -11.84
CA GLU A 71 15.37 -19.89 -13.03
C GLU A 71 16.74 -19.20 -13.05
N LEU A 72 17.43 -19.17 -11.90
CA LEU A 72 18.80 -18.64 -11.80
C LEU A 72 19.86 -19.64 -12.30
N ASP A 73 19.53 -20.93 -12.33
CA ASP A 73 20.43 -22.02 -12.71
C ASP A 73 20.39 -22.40 -14.19
N THR A 74 19.53 -21.76 -15.01
CA THR A 74 19.68 -21.89 -16.48
C THR A 74 20.93 -21.14 -16.93
N PRO A 75 21.96 -21.82 -17.46
CA PRO A 75 23.24 -21.18 -17.77
C PRO A 75 23.04 -20.17 -18.91
N ALA A 76 23.26 -18.90 -18.60
CA ALA A 76 23.65 -17.93 -19.61
C ALA A 76 24.92 -18.46 -20.27
N VAL A 77 24.80 -18.82 -21.55
CA VAL A 77 25.93 -19.24 -22.37
C VAL A 77 27.00 -18.15 -22.29
N SER A 78 28.18 -18.58 -21.86
CA SER A 78 29.38 -17.78 -21.67
C SER A 78 29.67 -16.86 -22.86
N SER A 79 29.74 -15.56 -22.60
CA SER A 79 30.71 -14.70 -23.29
C SER A 79 31.52 -13.97 -22.24
N SER A 80 32.65 -14.59 -21.88
CA SER A 80 33.80 -13.90 -21.33
C SER A 80 34.13 -12.73 -22.22
N ASN A 81 34.21 -11.54 -21.65
CA ASN A 81 35.32 -10.62 -21.82
C ASN A 81 35.22 -9.60 -20.69
N ASP A 82 36.14 -9.75 -19.74
CA ASP A 82 36.56 -8.67 -18.87
C ASP A 82 36.98 -7.48 -19.75
N GLU A 83 36.51 -6.28 -19.42
CA GLU A 83 37.39 -5.10 -19.36
C GLU A 83 36.83 -4.10 -18.35
N GLU A 84 37.66 -3.78 -17.37
CA GLU A 84 37.55 -2.64 -16.47
C GLU A 84 37.43 -1.35 -17.29
N VAL A 85 36.35 -0.58 -17.10
CA VAL A 85 36.34 0.82 -17.57
C VAL A 85 36.72 1.71 -16.40
N THR A 86 38.02 1.95 -16.30
CA THR A 86 38.58 3.09 -15.57
C THR A 86 38.27 4.38 -16.32
N SER A 87 37.87 5.40 -15.56
CA SER A 87 37.65 6.75 -16.05
C SER A 87 38.95 7.40 -16.53
N MET A 88 38.97 8.00 -17.72
CA MET A 88 39.79 9.19 -17.99
C MET A 88 39.13 10.12 -19.01
N VAL A 89 39.27 11.40 -18.69
CA VAL A 89 38.92 12.64 -19.41
C VAL A 89 39.90 12.92 -20.55
N ALA A 90 39.42 13.47 -21.68
CA ALA A 90 39.93 14.70 -22.32
C ALA A 90 39.40 14.93 -23.76
N ASP A 91 38.71 16.06 -23.91
CA ASP A 91 38.74 17.09 -24.97
C ASP A 91 38.76 16.86 -26.51
N MET A 92 37.86 17.64 -27.12
CA MET A 92 37.97 18.48 -28.33
C MET A 92 38.01 17.89 -29.76
N SER A 93 36.89 18.17 -30.47
CA SER A 93 36.80 19.04 -31.68
C SER A 93 36.28 18.42 -33.00
N LEU A 94 35.09 18.91 -33.38
CA LEU A 94 34.59 19.35 -34.70
C LEU A 94 34.68 18.45 -35.95
N LYS A 95 33.50 18.14 -36.52
CA LYS A 95 33.00 18.54 -37.87
C LYS A 95 31.67 17.80 -38.16
N GLN A 96 30.54 18.51 -38.21
CA GLN A 96 29.85 19.10 -39.37
C GLN A 96 28.99 18.12 -40.22
N GLU A 97 27.67 18.36 -40.13
CA GLU A 97 26.61 18.38 -41.16
C GLU A 97 26.32 17.15 -42.04
N SER A 98 25.08 16.62 -41.95
CA SER A 98 24.00 16.86 -42.95
C SER A 98 22.71 16.06 -42.65
N GLU A 99 21.56 16.70 -42.87
CA GLU A 99 20.19 16.16 -42.78
C GLU A 99 19.78 15.28 -43.98
N PRO A 100 18.69 14.47 -43.88
CA PRO A 100 18.25 13.51 -44.90
C PRO A 100 17.11 14.04 -45.79
N ALA A 101 16.99 13.53 -47.03
CA ALA A 101 15.83 13.76 -47.89
C ALA A 101 15.37 12.49 -48.66
N VAL A 102 14.20 11.99 -48.22
CA VAL A 102 12.99 11.52 -48.94
C VAL A 102 13.07 10.95 -50.37
N ASN A 103 12.43 9.78 -50.59
CA ASN A 103 11.40 9.47 -51.64
C ASN A 103 11.14 7.94 -51.68
N GLU A 104 9.94 7.45 -51.34
CA GLU A 104 8.81 7.07 -52.24
C GLU A 104 9.14 5.96 -53.28
N MET A 105 8.30 5.00 -53.71
CA MET A 105 7.03 4.37 -53.35
C MET A 105 6.70 3.33 -54.47
N GLY A 106 6.32 2.09 -54.13
CA GLY A 106 5.36 1.23 -54.88
C GLY A 106 5.84 0.40 -56.11
N PRO A 107 4.96 -0.42 -56.74
CA PRO A 107 4.23 -1.58 -56.17
C PRO A 107 4.05 -2.78 -57.18
N LEU A 108 3.23 -3.79 -56.78
CA LEU A 108 2.55 -4.87 -57.56
C LEU A 108 3.35 -6.18 -57.85
N ALA A 109 2.80 -7.40 -57.95
CA ALA A 109 1.55 -8.07 -57.57
C ALA A 109 1.64 -9.56 -58.02
N ASN A 110 0.80 -10.42 -57.42
CA ASN A 110 0.18 -11.66 -57.95
C ASN A 110 0.83 -13.07 -57.84
N ASP A 111 0.12 -13.89 -57.03
CA ASP A 111 -0.55 -15.18 -57.32
C ASP A 111 0.07 -16.58 -57.15
N SER A 112 -0.72 -17.38 -56.41
CA SER A 112 -1.08 -18.82 -56.56
C SER A 112 -0.22 -19.95 -55.95
N ASP A 113 -0.85 -20.57 -54.94
CA ASP A 113 -1.16 -22.00 -54.75
C ASP A 113 -0.19 -23.06 -54.17
N THR A 114 -0.59 -23.54 -52.98
CA THR A 114 -0.71 -24.92 -52.47
C THR A 114 0.43 -25.96 -52.62
N THR A 115 1.11 -26.31 -51.49
CA THR A 115 0.96 -27.57 -50.71
C THR A 115 2.23 -27.99 -49.94
N ASN A 116 2.05 -28.19 -48.62
CA ASN A 116 2.68 -29.10 -47.65
C ASN A 116 4.18 -29.47 -47.72
N GLY A 117 4.90 -29.17 -46.62
CA GLY A 117 6.00 -30.01 -46.15
C GLY A 117 7.10 -29.31 -45.36
N VAL A 118 6.93 -29.26 -44.02
CA VAL A 118 7.97 -29.39 -42.97
C VAL A 118 9.34 -28.71 -43.23
N ALA A 119 9.62 -27.60 -42.52
CA ALA A 119 10.84 -27.37 -41.73
C ALA A 119 10.93 -25.91 -41.23
N ASN A 120 10.93 -25.76 -39.91
CA ASN A 120 11.69 -24.85 -39.02
C ASN A 120 12.10 -23.41 -39.46
N ASP A 121 12.23 -22.58 -38.40
CA ASP A 121 12.89 -21.28 -38.31
C ASP A 121 11.98 -20.09 -38.70
N VAL A 122 11.60 -19.15 -37.83
CA VAL A 122 12.42 -18.43 -36.84
C VAL A 122 11.58 -18.15 -35.61
N GLU A 123 11.85 -18.91 -34.56
CA GLU A 123 11.45 -18.62 -33.19
C GLU A 123 12.11 -17.28 -32.82
N ASN A 124 11.32 -16.23 -32.60
CA ASN A 124 11.80 -14.99 -32.00
C ASN A 124 12.16 -15.27 -30.54
N ILE A 125 13.34 -15.86 -30.32
CA ILE A 125 14.01 -15.94 -29.03
C ILE A 125 14.48 -14.50 -28.71
N ILE A 126 13.54 -13.64 -28.32
CA ILE A 126 13.87 -12.46 -27.55
C ILE A 126 14.34 -13.00 -26.20
N GLN A 127 15.65 -13.17 -26.07
CA GLN A 127 16.28 -13.47 -24.79
C GLN A 127 15.88 -12.36 -23.82
N LYS A 128 14.87 -12.60 -22.98
CA LYS A 128 14.48 -11.68 -21.90
C LYS A 128 15.71 -11.48 -21.04
N LYS A 129 16.34 -10.31 -21.13
CA LYS A 129 17.52 -9.96 -20.33
C LYS A 129 17.09 -9.94 -18.86
N VAL A 130 17.50 -10.96 -18.12
CA VAL A 130 17.25 -11.07 -16.68
C VAL A 130 17.82 -9.84 -15.97
N ARG A 131 16.96 -9.11 -15.26
CA ARG A 131 17.35 -7.93 -14.48
C ARG A 131 17.81 -8.37 -13.10
N LYS A 132 19.05 -8.01 -12.76
CA LYS A 132 19.61 -8.15 -11.40
C LYS A 132 19.63 -6.78 -10.75
N TYR A 133 19.30 -6.73 -9.46
CA TYR A 133 19.20 -5.47 -8.71
C TYR A 133 20.26 -5.38 -7.63
N ARG A 134 20.82 -4.18 -7.46
CA ARG A 134 21.60 -3.81 -6.28
C ARG A 134 20.64 -3.22 -5.26
N VAL A 135 20.61 -3.79 -4.07
CA VAL A 135 19.66 -3.40 -3.02
C VAL A 135 20.41 -2.66 -1.93
N ASP A 136 19.93 -1.47 -1.57
CA ASP A 136 20.39 -0.76 -0.37
C ASP A 136 19.24 -0.68 0.64
N ILE A 137 19.57 -0.62 1.94
CA ILE A 137 18.58 -0.37 3.00
C ILE A 137 18.77 1.07 3.48
N LEU A 138 17.68 1.84 3.49
CA LEU A 138 17.67 3.22 3.94
C LEU A 138 16.82 3.35 5.21
N ARG A 139 17.30 4.15 6.16
CA ARG A 139 16.58 4.47 7.38
C ARG A 139 15.75 5.74 7.19
N CYS A 140 14.43 5.63 7.40
CA CYS A 140 13.50 6.73 7.18
C CYS A 140 13.80 7.95 8.06
N GLU A 141 14.20 7.76 9.33
CA GLU A 141 14.49 8.88 10.23
C GLU A 141 15.74 9.66 9.82
N SER A 142 16.73 8.99 9.21
CA SER A 142 17.93 9.65 8.69
C SER A 142 17.59 10.53 7.49
N LEU A 143 16.63 10.10 6.67
CA LEU A 143 16.13 10.87 5.52
C LEU A 143 15.24 12.03 5.94
N ALA A 144 14.46 11.89 7.01
CA ALA A 144 13.52 12.91 7.49
C ALA A 144 14.20 14.25 7.88
N ASN A 145 15.50 14.23 8.18
CA ASN A 145 16.26 15.45 8.49
C ASN A 145 16.67 16.25 7.23
N LEU A 146 16.49 15.69 6.03
CA LEU A 146 16.88 16.33 4.78
C LEU A 146 15.69 17.08 4.16
N PRO A 147 15.93 18.23 3.50
CA PRO A 147 14.89 18.91 2.72
C PRO A 147 14.33 18.02 1.61
N SER A 148 13.03 18.15 1.32
CA SER A 148 12.33 17.35 0.30
C SER A 148 12.97 17.44 -1.08
N THR A 149 13.48 18.61 -1.48
CA THR A 149 14.18 18.81 -2.76
C THR A 149 15.47 17.99 -2.86
N THR A 150 16.21 17.90 -1.74
CA THR A 150 17.44 17.11 -1.67
C THR A 150 17.12 15.63 -1.77
N LEU A 151 16.08 15.17 -1.06
CA LEU A 151 15.62 13.79 -1.13
C LEU A 151 15.16 13.41 -2.53
N GLU A 152 14.33 14.23 -3.18
CA GLU A 152 13.89 14.02 -4.56
C GLU A 152 15.08 13.88 -5.52
N SER A 153 16.08 14.77 -5.39
CA SER A 153 17.29 14.73 -6.22
C SER A 153 18.14 13.48 -5.97
N LEU A 154 18.28 13.05 -4.70
CA LEU A 154 19.03 11.86 -4.31
C LEU A 154 18.36 10.60 -4.82
N PHE A 155 17.05 10.47 -4.59
CA PHE A 155 16.29 9.29 -5.02
C PHE A 155 16.25 9.17 -6.54
N LYS A 156 16.09 10.28 -7.26
CA LYS A 156 16.10 10.28 -8.72
C LYS A 156 17.47 9.96 -9.32
N ARG A 157 18.55 10.30 -8.63
CA ARG A 157 19.92 10.10 -9.12
C ARG A 157 20.44 8.70 -8.83
N ASP A 158 20.15 8.18 -7.64
CA ASP A 158 20.84 7.01 -7.10
C ASP A 158 19.97 5.73 -7.12
N TYR A 159 18.65 5.84 -7.34
CA TYR A 159 17.71 4.71 -7.27
C TYR A 159 16.69 4.69 -8.41
N ASP A 160 16.46 3.51 -8.99
CA ASP A 160 15.39 3.28 -9.97
C ASP A 160 14.06 2.87 -9.32
N ILE A 161 14.16 2.12 -8.21
CA ILE A 161 13.04 1.51 -7.50
C ILE A 161 13.20 1.74 -6.00
N ILE A 162 12.10 2.09 -5.34
CA ILE A 162 12.00 2.22 -3.88
C ILE A 162 10.91 1.26 -3.41
N VAL A 163 11.23 0.47 -2.40
CA VAL A 163 10.30 -0.46 -1.75
C VAL A 163 10.12 -0.05 -0.30
N SER A 164 8.89 0.23 0.10
CA SER A 164 8.59 0.62 1.48
C SER A 164 8.40 -0.60 2.37
N MET A 165 9.10 -0.63 3.50
CA MET A 165 8.83 -1.55 4.60
C MET A 165 7.76 -0.93 5.50
N VAL A 166 6.62 -1.61 5.66
CA VAL A 166 5.47 -1.09 6.42
C VAL A 166 5.32 -1.76 7.79
N PRO A 167 4.83 -1.02 8.81
CA PRO A 167 4.27 0.34 8.76
C PRO A 167 5.34 1.46 8.67
N LEU A 168 5.04 2.51 7.90
CA LEU A 168 5.89 3.69 7.80
C LEU A 168 5.49 4.76 8.84
N PRO A 169 6.44 5.51 9.42
CA PRO A 169 6.11 6.71 10.18
C PRO A 169 5.59 7.83 9.26
N VAL A 170 4.76 8.72 9.81
CA VAL A 170 4.21 9.89 9.09
C VAL A 170 5.28 10.86 8.57
N SER A 171 6.48 10.82 9.16
CA SER A 171 7.64 11.61 8.71
C SER A 171 8.41 10.98 7.55
N SER A 172 8.00 9.80 7.07
CA SER A 172 8.67 9.13 5.95
C SER A 172 8.49 9.92 4.67
N PHE A 173 9.58 10.12 3.93
CA PHE A 173 9.49 10.69 2.61
C PHE A 173 8.86 9.67 1.63
N LEU A 174 7.82 10.10 0.91
CA LEU A 174 7.19 9.33 -0.16
C LEU A 174 7.59 9.91 -1.53
N PRO A 175 8.12 9.10 -2.46
CA PRO A 175 8.49 9.57 -3.78
C PRO A 175 7.30 10.17 -4.54
N GLY A 176 7.50 11.39 -5.07
CA GLY A 176 6.53 12.05 -5.93
C GLY A 176 6.33 11.32 -7.28
N PRO A 177 5.32 11.70 -8.08
CA PRO A 177 5.01 11.05 -9.36
C PRO A 177 6.16 11.10 -10.37
N LYS A 178 7.01 12.13 -10.30
CA LYS A 178 8.20 12.32 -11.13
C LYS A 178 9.46 11.60 -10.61
N GLY A 179 9.33 10.92 -9.46
CA GLY A 179 10.39 10.16 -8.83
C GLY A 179 10.57 8.75 -9.41
N PRO A 180 11.47 7.96 -8.79
CA PRO A 180 11.62 6.55 -9.12
C PRO A 180 10.36 5.75 -8.85
N VAL A 181 10.32 4.52 -9.35
CA VAL A 181 9.19 3.60 -9.15
C VAL A 181 9.06 3.31 -7.66
N HIS A 182 7.84 3.45 -7.12
CA HIS A 182 7.61 3.30 -5.70
C HIS A 182 6.63 2.16 -5.41
N PHE A 183 7.15 1.09 -4.82
CA PHE A 183 6.37 -0.02 -4.28
C PHE A 183 6.11 0.23 -2.79
N GLY A 184 5.14 1.10 -2.53
CA GLY A 184 4.74 1.50 -1.19
C GLY A 184 3.50 2.38 -1.22
N PRO A 185 3.12 3.00 -0.09
CA PRO A 185 1.94 3.86 -0.02
C PRO A 185 2.11 5.05 -0.99
N PRO A 186 1.14 5.29 -1.89
CA PRO A 186 1.32 6.33 -2.88
C PRO A 186 1.23 7.74 -2.28
N SER A 187 0.54 7.93 -1.15
CA SER A 187 0.54 9.17 -0.38
C SER A 187 0.37 8.88 1.11
N HIS A 188 0.62 9.86 1.97
CA HIS A 188 0.33 9.74 3.41
C HIS A 188 -1.16 9.51 3.68
N SER A 189 -2.03 10.08 2.84
CA SER A 189 -3.47 9.82 2.90
C SER A 189 -3.83 8.36 2.62
N SER A 190 -3.02 7.63 1.85
CA SER A 190 -3.20 6.20 1.60
C SER A 190 -2.94 5.32 2.83
N MET A 191 -2.21 5.85 3.81
CA MET A 191 -1.94 5.18 5.08
C MET A 191 -3.01 5.48 6.13
N SER A 192 -4.03 6.26 5.78
CA SER A 192 -5.12 6.64 6.66
C SER A 192 -6.40 5.86 6.36
N PRO A 193 -7.41 5.91 7.24
CA PRO A 193 -8.71 5.28 6.97
C PRO A 193 -9.42 5.76 5.70
N TRP A 194 -8.99 6.87 5.08
CA TRP A 194 -9.47 7.29 3.76
C TRP A 194 -9.28 6.19 2.70
N MET A 195 -8.18 5.44 2.77
CA MET A 195 -7.92 4.39 1.80
C MET A 195 -8.97 3.27 1.87
N ASN A 196 -9.44 2.94 3.08
CA ASN A 196 -10.51 1.95 3.26
C ASN A 196 -11.82 2.44 2.61
N LEU A 197 -12.15 3.72 2.76
CA LEU A 197 -13.35 4.29 2.13
C LEU A 197 -13.25 4.31 0.61
N VAL A 198 -12.08 4.65 0.05
CA VAL A 198 -11.84 4.59 -1.40
C VAL A 198 -11.96 3.15 -1.90
N LEU A 199 -11.41 2.20 -1.17
CA LEU A 199 -11.51 0.78 -1.49
C LEU A 199 -12.98 0.34 -1.55
N TYR A 200 -13.77 0.65 -0.51
CA TYR A 200 -15.17 0.21 -0.43
C TYR A 200 -16.05 0.90 -1.47
N SER A 201 -15.84 2.20 -1.69
CA SER A 201 -16.61 2.99 -2.65
C SER A 201 -16.30 2.58 -4.09
N ALA A 202 -15.05 2.18 -4.38
CA ALA A 202 -14.69 1.69 -5.70
C ALA A 202 -15.47 0.42 -6.03
N VAL A 203 -15.44 -0.59 -5.14
CA VAL A 203 -16.13 -1.88 -5.41
C VAL A 203 -17.60 -1.91 -5.02
N SER A 204 -18.12 -0.86 -4.36
CA SER A 204 -19.46 -0.82 -3.75
C SER A 204 -19.71 -2.02 -2.82
N CYS A 205 -18.67 -2.39 -2.08
CA CYS A 205 -18.65 -3.58 -1.23
C CYS A 205 -17.66 -3.36 -0.08
N GLY A 206 -18.10 -3.60 1.14
CA GLY A 206 -17.28 -3.47 2.35
C GLY A 206 -18.11 -3.71 3.62
N PRO A 207 -17.47 -3.80 4.79
CA PRO A 207 -18.17 -3.77 6.07
C PRO A 207 -18.89 -2.43 6.29
N VAL A 208 -19.96 -2.44 7.09
CA VAL A 208 -20.58 -1.19 7.57
C VAL A 208 -19.52 -0.38 8.31
N SER A 209 -19.38 0.90 7.95
CA SER A 209 -18.36 1.79 8.53
C SER A 209 -18.93 3.14 8.89
N VAL A 210 -18.61 3.61 10.09
CA VAL A 210 -19.00 4.94 10.58
C VAL A 210 -17.75 5.79 10.81
N VAL A 211 -17.71 6.96 10.20
CA VAL A 211 -16.68 7.98 10.43
C VAL A 211 -17.26 9.05 11.34
N LEU A 212 -16.53 9.36 12.42
CA LEU A 212 -16.90 10.39 13.38
C LEU A 212 -15.81 11.45 13.47
N MET A 213 -16.22 12.71 13.40
CA MET A 213 -15.32 13.86 13.46
C MET A 213 -14.75 14.08 14.87
N LYS A 214 -13.50 14.51 14.92
CA LYS A 214 -12.85 15.02 16.14
C LYS A 214 -13.71 16.10 16.82
N GLY A 215 -13.67 16.14 18.14
CA GLY A 215 -14.34 17.14 18.98
C GLY A 215 -15.82 16.87 19.24
N GLN A 216 -16.34 15.71 18.85
CA GLN A 216 -17.69 15.27 19.15
C GLN A 216 -17.74 14.44 20.45
N CYS A 217 -18.82 14.59 21.21
CA CYS A 217 -19.13 13.76 22.37
C CYS A 217 -20.54 13.18 22.19
N LEU A 218 -20.65 11.87 22.27
CA LEU A 218 -21.89 11.12 22.09
C LEU A 218 -22.51 10.74 23.43
N ARG A 219 -23.82 10.93 23.57
CA ARG A 219 -24.59 10.46 24.73
C ARG A 219 -24.97 8.98 24.59
N LEU A 220 -25.15 8.51 23.36
CA LEU A 220 -25.54 7.15 23.01
C LEU A 220 -24.91 6.74 21.68
N LEU A 221 -24.80 5.44 21.45
CA LEU A 221 -24.27 4.92 20.19
C LEU A 221 -25.29 5.13 19.05
N PRO A 222 -24.86 5.65 17.88
CA PRO A 222 -25.72 5.74 16.70
C PRO A 222 -26.22 4.36 16.27
N ALA A 223 -27.37 4.32 15.59
CA ALA A 223 -28.05 3.08 15.22
C ALA A 223 -27.15 2.02 14.55
N PRO A 224 -26.23 2.36 13.60
CA PRO A 224 -25.33 1.37 13.01
C PRO A 224 -24.36 0.73 14.00
N LEU A 225 -23.98 1.45 15.07
CA LEU A 225 -23.04 0.99 16.10
C LEU A 225 -23.75 0.38 17.32
N ALA A 226 -25.07 0.51 17.40
CA ALA A 226 -25.84 0.04 18.54
C ALA A 226 -25.97 -1.48 18.51
N GLY A 227 -25.74 -2.14 19.64
CA GLY A 227 -25.96 -3.59 19.78
C GLY A 227 -24.90 -4.49 19.13
N CYS A 228 -23.78 -3.93 18.63
CA CYS A 228 -22.67 -4.75 18.15
C CYS A 228 -22.02 -5.53 19.30
N GLU A 229 -21.52 -6.74 19.03
CA GLU A 229 -20.76 -7.49 20.05
C GLU A 229 -19.37 -6.89 20.22
N LYS A 230 -18.71 -6.60 19.09
CA LYS A 230 -17.41 -5.93 19.03
C LYS A 230 -17.42 -4.91 17.92
N ALA A 231 -16.53 -3.93 18.00
CA ALA A 231 -16.29 -3.00 16.93
C ALA A 231 -14.81 -2.76 16.75
N LEU A 232 -14.38 -2.63 15.50
CA LEU A 232 -13.01 -2.30 15.12
C LEU A 232 -12.89 -0.79 15.00
N ILE A 233 -11.97 -0.20 15.76
CA ILE A 233 -11.77 1.24 15.84
C ILE A 233 -10.40 1.58 15.26
N TRP A 234 -10.38 2.54 14.34
CA TRP A 234 -9.17 3.13 13.77
C TRP A 234 -9.11 4.60 14.14
N SER A 235 -7.95 5.06 14.61
CA SER A 235 -7.67 6.48 14.72
C SER A 235 -7.16 7.03 13.39
N TRP A 236 -7.50 8.28 13.08
CA TRP A 236 -7.08 8.91 11.82
C TRP A 236 -5.58 9.23 11.77
N ASP A 237 -4.97 9.42 12.94
CA ASP A 237 -3.56 9.78 13.15
C ASP A 237 -2.64 8.55 13.24
N GLY A 238 -3.18 7.33 13.11
CA GLY A 238 -2.42 6.09 13.29
C GLY A 238 -1.96 5.82 14.73
N SER A 239 -2.29 6.67 15.70
CA SER A 239 -1.92 6.50 17.11
C SER A 239 -2.52 5.25 17.75
N SER A 240 -3.58 4.68 17.17
CA SER A 240 -4.21 3.45 17.65
C SER A 240 -3.50 2.18 17.20
N VAL A 241 -2.51 2.26 16.30
CA VAL A 241 -1.69 1.10 15.94
C VAL A 241 -0.90 0.73 17.19
N ALA A 242 -1.07 -0.52 17.67
CA ALA A 242 -0.34 -1.03 18.82
C ALA A 242 1.20 -0.90 18.58
N GLY A 243 2.02 -1.10 19.62
CA GLY A 243 3.45 -0.74 19.64
C GLY A 243 4.32 -1.12 18.42
N LEU A 244 5.56 -0.63 18.43
CA LEU A 244 6.54 -0.76 17.34
C LEU A 244 6.54 -2.17 16.70
N GLY A 245 6.19 -2.27 15.42
CA GLY A 245 6.11 -3.55 14.68
C GLY A 245 4.77 -4.28 14.77
N SER A 246 3.74 -3.69 15.39
CA SER A 246 2.40 -4.30 15.39
C SER A 246 1.73 -4.21 14.02
N LYS A 247 0.77 -5.12 13.81
CA LYS A 247 -0.04 -5.17 12.59
C LYS A 247 -0.79 -3.86 12.42
N PHE A 248 -0.77 -3.28 11.22
CA PHE A 248 -1.66 -2.18 10.82
C PHE A 248 -3.10 -2.70 10.79
N GLN A 249 -3.71 -2.77 11.98
CA GLN A 249 -5.01 -3.34 12.22
C GLN A 249 -5.65 -2.50 13.32
N GLY A 250 -6.88 -2.03 13.10
CA GLY A 250 -7.62 -1.30 14.11
C GLY A 250 -7.74 -2.07 15.42
N ASN A 251 -8.10 -1.35 16.49
CA ASN A 251 -8.31 -1.96 17.80
C ASN A 251 -9.71 -2.57 17.89
N LEU A 252 -9.79 -3.87 18.11
CA LEU A 252 -11.06 -4.57 18.30
C LEU A 252 -11.52 -4.43 19.76
N VAL A 253 -12.62 -3.71 19.96
CA VAL A 253 -13.15 -3.33 21.27
C VAL A 253 -14.53 -3.98 21.48
N LYS A 254 -14.88 -4.34 22.72
CA LYS A 254 -16.22 -4.85 23.05
C LYS A 254 -17.28 -3.75 22.90
N GLY A 255 -18.43 -4.09 22.33
CA GLY A 255 -19.56 -3.16 22.14
C GLY A 255 -20.05 -2.52 23.44
N SER A 256 -19.95 -3.23 24.57
CA SER A 256 -20.36 -2.72 25.89
C SER A 256 -19.57 -1.50 26.38
N ILE A 257 -18.32 -1.33 25.92
CA ILE A 257 -17.46 -0.18 26.27
C ILE A 257 -17.23 0.76 25.08
N LEU A 258 -17.85 0.49 23.93
CA LEU A 258 -17.59 1.20 22.68
C LEU A 258 -17.86 2.70 22.80
N LEU A 259 -18.97 3.09 23.43
CA LEU A 259 -19.31 4.50 23.62
C LEU A 259 -18.22 5.26 24.38
N HIS A 260 -17.67 4.64 25.42
CA HIS A 260 -16.58 5.23 26.20
C HIS A 260 -15.31 5.37 25.35
N CYS A 261 -14.92 4.33 24.61
CA CYS A 261 -13.75 4.37 23.73
C CYS A 261 -13.88 5.44 22.64
N ILE A 262 -15.05 5.55 22.01
CA ILE A 262 -15.35 6.58 21.01
C ILE A 262 -15.19 7.97 21.62
N ASN A 263 -15.86 8.25 22.73
CA ASN A 263 -15.79 9.56 23.38
C ASN A 263 -14.39 9.91 23.92
N SER A 264 -13.57 8.91 24.23
CA SER A 264 -12.18 9.13 24.64
C SER A 264 -11.31 9.53 23.44
N LEU A 265 -11.41 8.81 22.32
CA LEU A 265 -10.62 9.06 21.13
C LEU A 265 -11.01 10.34 20.40
N LEU A 266 -12.31 10.65 20.33
CA LEU A 266 -12.83 11.84 19.67
C LEU A 266 -12.34 13.15 20.28
N LYS A 267 -11.80 13.13 21.51
CA LYS A 267 -11.13 14.31 22.11
C LYS A 267 -9.86 14.71 21.36
N HIS A 268 -9.18 13.74 20.75
CA HIS A 268 -7.84 13.93 20.19
C HIS A 268 -7.81 13.77 18.67
N THR A 269 -8.64 12.90 18.10
CA THR A 269 -8.59 12.54 16.68
C THR A 269 -9.95 12.15 16.13
N ALA A 270 -10.10 12.16 14.80
CA ALA A 270 -11.26 11.56 14.16
C ALA A 270 -11.14 10.04 14.19
N ILE A 271 -12.26 9.33 14.14
CA ILE A 271 -12.26 7.87 14.21
C ILE A 271 -13.08 7.24 13.10
N PHE A 272 -12.67 6.03 12.73
CA PHE A 272 -13.37 5.15 11.82
C PHE A 272 -13.73 3.86 12.56
N VAL A 273 -15.02 3.53 12.61
CA VAL A 273 -15.56 2.46 13.46
C VAL A 273 -16.38 1.49 12.62
N GLN A 274 -16.12 0.19 12.81
CA GLN A 274 -16.80 -0.90 12.11
C GLN A 274 -17.43 -1.85 13.12
N PRO A 275 -18.77 -1.96 13.17
CA PRO A 275 -19.48 -2.84 14.08
C PRO A 275 -19.50 -4.29 13.56
N PHE A 276 -19.38 -5.25 14.47
CA PHE A 276 -19.47 -6.68 14.19
C PHE A 276 -20.47 -7.36 15.13
N SER A 277 -21.27 -8.25 14.56
CA SER A 277 -22.19 -9.12 15.29
C SER A 277 -21.47 -10.37 15.80
N ARG A 278 -22.16 -11.14 16.63
CA ARG A 278 -21.69 -12.46 17.08
C ARG A 278 -21.43 -13.46 15.96
N PHE A 279 -22.10 -13.28 14.82
CA PHE A 279 -21.99 -14.18 13.68
C PHE A 279 -20.78 -13.85 12.81
N ASP A 280 -20.23 -12.63 12.92
CA ASP A 280 -19.04 -12.20 12.18
C ASP A 280 -17.73 -12.61 12.86
N LEU A 281 -17.82 -13.13 14.08
CA LEU A 281 -16.68 -13.47 14.93
C LEU A 281 -16.55 -15.00 15.05
N ASN A 282 -15.31 -15.48 15.12
CA ASN A 282 -15.04 -16.89 15.41
C ASN A 282 -15.27 -17.21 16.91
N GLU A 283 -15.12 -18.48 17.30
CA GLU A 283 -15.30 -18.92 18.70
C GLU A 283 -14.37 -18.21 19.70
N SER A 284 -13.20 -17.75 19.24
CA SER A 284 -12.26 -16.95 20.04
C SER A 284 -12.63 -15.46 20.13
N GLY A 285 -13.70 -15.04 19.46
CA GLY A 285 -14.14 -13.66 19.34
C GLY A 285 -13.24 -12.80 18.45
N LYS A 286 -12.51 -13.39 17.51
CA LYS A 286 -11.69 -12.68 16.51
C LYS A 286 -12.37 -12.71 15.15
N MET A 287 -12.08 -11.69 14.34
CA MET A 287 -12.54 -11.62 12.95
C MET A 287 -11.90 -12.74 12.12
N ASN A 288 -12.64 -13.27 11.15
CA ASN A 288 -12.11 -14.22 10.18
C ASN A 288 -11.59 -13.46 8.94
N THR A 289 -10.26 -13.32 8.84
CA THR A 289 -9.60 -12.51 7.81
C THR A 289 -8.58 -13.31 7.03
N ILE A 290 -8.45 -13.00 5.73
CA ILE A 290 -7.43 -13.56 4.84
C ILE A 290 -6.65 -12.42 4.20
N ASP A 291 -5.33 -12.55 4.13
CA ASP A 291 -4.44 -11.59 3.47
C ASP A 291 -4.04 -12.12 2.09
N ILE A 292 -4.31 -11.35 1.04
CA ILE A 292 -4.04 -11.72 -0.36
C ILE A 292 -2.94 -10.80 -0.91
N PRO A 293 -1.83 -11.35 -1.41
CA PRO A 293 -0.73 -10.55 -1.93
C PRO A 293 -1.08 -9.86 -3.25
N LEU A 294 -0.54 -8.64 -3.42
CA LEU A 294 -0.58 -7.87 -4.66
C LEU A 294 0.67 -8.15 -5.51
N PRO A 295 0.61 -7.98 -6.85
CA PRO A 295 -0.52 -7.50 -7.66
C PRO A 295 -1.57 -8.59 -7.93
N LEU A 296 -2.83 -8.21 -8.19
CA LEU A 296 -3.89 -9.18 -8.52
C LEU A 296 -3.85 -9.70 -9.97
N LYS A 297 -3.20 -8.94 -10.87
CA LYS A 297 -3.01 -9.33 -12.27
C LYS A 297 -1.58 -9.83 -12.49
N ASN A 298 -1.37 -10.69 -13.47
CA ASN A 298 -0.04 -11.08 -13.96
C ASN A 298 0.46 -10.07 -14.99
N SER A 299 1.72 -10.21 -15.43
CA SER A 299 2.31 -9.39 -16.49
C SER A 299 1.52 -9.45 -17.80
N ASP A 300 0.77 -10.54 -18.02
CA ASP A 300 -0.14 -10.70 -19.16
C ASP A 300 -1.49 -9.96 -18.98
N GLY A 301 -1.67 -9.22 -17.88
CA GLY A 301 -2.92 -8.51 -17.55
C GLY A 301 -4.06 -9.41 -17.04
N LEU A 302 -3.88 -10.73 -17.07
CA LEU A 302 -4.86 -11.71 -16.59
C LEU A 302 -4.89 -11.80 -15.06
N PHE A 303 -6.07 -12.02 -14.49
CA PHE A 303 -6.24 -12.21 -13.05
C PHE A 303 -5.54 -13.49 -12.57
N ALA A 304 -4.71 -13.36 -11.54
CA ALA A 304 -4.11 -14.50 -10.86
C ALA A 304 -5.15 -15.11 -9.91
N GLY A 305 -5.87 -16.11 -10.41
CA GLY A 305 -6.81 -16.89 -9.60
C GLY A 305 -6.15 -17.41 -8.33
N ILE A 306 -6.84 -17.30 -7.20
CA ILE A 306 -6.34 -17.89 -5.96
C ILE A 306 -6.61 -19.38 -5.97
N GLU A 307 -5.54 -20.17 -5.89
CA GLU A 307 -5.62 -21.62 -5.75
C GLU A 307 -5.81 -22.03 -4.28
N LYS A 308 -6.51 -23.15 -4.09
CA LYS A 308 -6.90 -23.67 -2.76
C LYS A 308 -5.69 -23.95 -1.86
N GLU A 309 -4.57 -24.34 -2.44
CA GLU A 309 -3.34 -24.71 -1.72
C GLU A 309 -2.59 -23.49 -1.15
N ALA A 310 -2.74 -22.32 -1.78
CA ALA A 310 -2.01 -21.10 -1.40
C ALA A 310 -2.50 -20.48 -0.08
N LEU A 311 -3.77 -20.69 0.29
CA LEU A 311 -4.37 -20.06 1.47
C LEU A 311 -4.32 -20.92 2.74
N GLY A 312 -3.98 -22.21 2.66
CA GLY A 312 -3.91 -23.12 3.81
C GLY A 312 -5.22 -23.24 4.60
N LEU A 313 -6.36 -22.95 3.97
CA LEU A 313 -7.69 -22.93 4.58
C LEU A 313 -8.62 -23.92 3.86
N GLU A 314 -9.46 -24.61 4.62
CA GLU A 314 -10.52 -25.48 4.12
C GLU A 314 -11.71 -24.64 3.61
N LEU A 315 -11.49 -23.87 2.54
CA LEU A 315 -12.57 -23.16 1.85
C LEU A 315 -13.25 -24.10 0.83
N THR A 316 -14.57 -23.96 0.71
CA THR A 316 -15.34 -24.64 -0.33
C THR A 316 -15.03 -24.04 -1.70
N THR A 317 -15.19 -24.83 -2.77
CA THR A 317 -14.97 -24.34 -4.15
C THR A 317 -15.92 -23.19 -4.51
N ALA A 318 -17.13 -23.18 -3.96
CA ALA A 318 -18.11 -22.11 -4.14
C ALA A 318 -17.72 -20.80 -3.44
N GLU A 319 -17.06 -20.87 -2.27
CA GLU A 319 -16.54 -19.67 -1.60
C GLU A 319 -15.35 -19.08 -2.37
N ILE A 320 -14.47 -19.93 -2.90
CA ILE A 320 -13.31 -19.50 -3.69
C ILE A 320 -13.77 -18.81 -4.98
N SER A 321 -14.80 -19.32 -5.67
CA SER A 321 -15.29 -18.69 -6.90
C SER A 321 -15.91 -17.31 -6.64
N LYS A 322 -16.71 -17.15 -5.57
CA LYS A 322 -17.23 -15.85 -5.14
C LYS A 322 -16.12 -14.87 -4.80
N MET A 323 -15.10 -15.33 -4.07
CA MET A 323 -13.94 -14.52 -3.70
C MET A 323 -13.14 -14.08 -4.93
N ASN A 324 -12.87 -14.99 -5.88
CA ASN A 324 -12.18 -14.66 -7.13
C ASN A 324 -12.98 -13.67 -7.98
N SER A 325 -14.31 -13.75 -7.99
CA SER A 325 -15.16 -12.74 -8.66
C SER A 325 -15.00 -11.35 -8.03
N LEU A 326 -14.94 -11.26 -6.70
CA LEU A 326 -14.71 -10.00 -5.99
C LEU A 326 -13.32 -9.43 -6.34
N LEU A 327 -12.29 -10.27 -6.30
CA LEU A 327 -10.93 -9.86 -6.58
C LEU A 327 -10.72 -9.45 -8.04
N SER A 328 -11.38 -10.12 -8.99
CA SER A 328 -11.38 -9.69 -10.39
C SER A 328 -12.01 -8.30 -10.54
N ASN A 329 -13.19 -8.08 -9.94
CA ASN A 329 -13.84 -6.76 -9.93
C ASN A 329 -12.94 -5.69 -9.29
N LEU A 330 -12.27 -6.02 -8.19
CA LEU A 330 -11.31 -5.13 -7.54
C LEU A 330 -10.13 -4.82 -8.46
N ALA A 331 -9.55 -5.82 -9.13
CA ALA A 331 -8.44 -5.65 -10.06
C ALA A 331 -8.80 -4.84 -11.32
N ASP A 332 -10.08 -4.81 -11.69
CA ASP A 332 -10.59 -4.01 -12.82
C ASP A 332 -10.87 -2.57 -12.41
N LYS A 333 -11.44 -2.36 -11.21
CA LYS A 333 -11.76 -1.02 -10.71
C LYS A 333 -10.57 -0.29 -10.10
N LEU A 334 -9.62 -1.02 -9.53
CA LEU A 334 -8.39 -0.53 -8.89
C LEU A 334 -7.21 -1.30 -9.48
N SER A 335 -6.46 -0.65 -10.37
CA SER A 335 -5.20 -1.17 -10.90
C SER A 335 -4.13 -1.15 -9.80
N LEU A 336 -4.07 -2.18 -8.94
CA LEU A 336 -3.08 -2.26 -7.85
C LEU A 336 -1.83 -3.02 -8.29
N TRP A 337 -1.14 -2.51 -9.32
CA TRP A 337 0.12 -3.07 -9.83
C TRP A 337 1.30 -2.70 -8.91
N THR A 338 1.29 -3.19 -7.68
CA THR A 338 2.26 -2.82 -6.63
C THR A 338 2.51 -3.97 -5.65
N VAL A 339 3.51 -3.82 -4.79
CA VAL A 339 3.79 -4.75 -3.69
C VAL A 339 2.92 -4.38 -2.50
N GLY A 340 2.27 -5.37 -1.89
CA GLY A 340 1.37 -5.15 -0.78
C GLY A 340 0.44 -6.33 -0.58
N TYR A 341 -0.63 -6.11 0.18
CA TYR A 341 -1.69 -7.09 0.35
C TYR A 341 -3.05 -6.44 0.58
N ILE A 342 -4.10 -7.15 0.18
CA ILE A 342 -5.49 -6.82 0.52
C ILE A 342 -5.95 -7.78 1.60
N ARG A 343 -6.49 -7.24 2.68
CA ARG A 343 -7.15 -8.05 3.71
C ARG A 343 -8.63 -8.18 3.38
N LEU A 344 -9.10 -9.41 3.23
CA LEU A 344 -10.53 -9.73 3.15
C LEU A 344 -11.07 -10.14 4.51
N LEU A 345 -12.34 -9.85 4.74
CA LEU A 345 -13.09 -10.20 5.93
C LEU A 345 -14.30 -11.03 5.55
N LYS A 346 -14.53 -12.15 6.26
CA LYS A 346 -15.74 -12.95 6.12
C LYS A 346 -16.82 -12.37 7.03
N LEU A 347 -17.91 -11.91 6.45
CA LEU A 347 -19.06 -11.36 7.15
C LEU A 347 -20.30 -12.24 6.97
N TYR A 348 -21.14 -12.26 7.98
CA TYR A 348 -22.44 -12.88 7.91
C TYR A 348 -23.43 -11.96 7.20
N LYS A 349 -24.11 -12.46 6.17
CA LYS A 349 -25.19 -11.74 5.49
C LYS A 349 -26.52 -12.28 5.98
N GLU A 350 -27.31 -11.42 6.62
CA GLU A 350 -28.66 -11.80 7.04
C GLU A 350 -29.50 -12.12 5.79
N GLY A 351 -29.84 -13.39 5.63
CA GLY A 351 -30.65 -13.86 4.51
C GLY A 351 -32.05 -13.23 4.56
N ASN A 352 -32.66 -13.05 3.39
CA ASN A 352 -34.02 -12.57 3.27
C ASN A 352 -34.96 -13.54 4.03
N LYS A 353 -35.63 -13.07 5.10
CA LYS A 353 -36.43 -13.90 6.04
C LYS A 353 -37.67 -14.57 5.43
N ASN A 354 -37.85 -14.51 4.11
CA ASN A 354 -39.05 -14.97 3.40
C ASN A 354 -38.86 -16.31 2.64
N ALA A 355 -37.79 -17.07 2.87
CA ALA A 355 -37.63 -18.39 2.29
C ALA A 355 -37.78 -19.50 3.35
N PHE A 356 -38.88 -20.24 3.29
CA PHE A 356 -39.09 -21.50 4.03
C PHE A 356 -38.23 -22.64 3.43
N ALA A 357 -36.91 -22.46 3.37
CA ALA A 357 -35.99 -23.49 2.91
C ALA A 357 -35.09 -23.96 4.07
N PRO A 358 -34.90 -25.28 4.26
CA PRO A 358 -34.02 -25.81 5.29
C PRO A 358 -32.60 -25.93 4.71
N ASP A 359 -31.91 -24.81 4.49
CA ASP A 359 -30.52 -24.87 4.05
C ASP A 359 -29.58 -24.50 5.19
N ASN A 360 -28.74 -25.47 5.54
CA ASN A 360 -27.58 -25.34 6.43
C ASN A 360 -26.48 -24.42 5.86
N ASP A 361 -26.73 -23.71 4.75
CA ASP A 361 -25.79 -22.75 4.18
C ASP A 361 -25.99 -21.38 4.82
N VAL A 362 -25.26 -21.17 5.90
CA VAL A 362 -25.07 -19.86 6.49
C VAL A 362 -24.42 -18.94 5.42
N ASN A 363 -25.17 -17.95 4.92
CA ASN A 363 -24.71 -17.04 3.87
C ASN A 363 -23.61 -16.10 4.38
N TYR A 364 -22.37 -16.58 4.36
CA TYR A 364 -21.20 -15.75 4.55
C TYR A 364 -20.73 -15.15 3.22
N GLU A 365 -20.27 -13.91 3.27
CA GLU A 365 -19.71 -13.18 2.13
C GLU A 365 -18.32 -12.65 2.49
N TRP A 366 -17.38 -12.74 1.54
CA TRP A 366 -16.09 -12.09 1.67
C TRP A 366 -16.20 -10.65 1.20
N VAL A 367 -15.71 -9.70 2.00
CA VAL A 367 -15.65 -8.28 1.66
C VAL A 367 -14.24 -7.75 1.87
N PRO A 368 -13.78 -6.71 1.13
CA PRO A 368 -12.51 -6.08 1.42
C PRO A 368 -12.57 -5.34 2.76
N LEU A 369 -11.54 -5.49 3.58
CA LEU A 369 -11.38 -4.78 4.84
C LEU A 369 -10.38 -3.63 4.72
N CYS A 370 -9.19 -3.88 4.20
CA CYS A 370 -8.20 -2.83 3.96
C CYS A 370 -7.21 -3.27 2.89
N VAL A 371 -6.42 -2.31 2.40
CA VAL A 371 -5.30 -2.57 1.50
C VAL A 371 -4.07 -1.87 2.07
N GLU A 372 -2.98 -2.62 2.16
CA GLU A 372 -1.71 -2.17 2.68
C GLU A 372 -0.67 -2.22 1.57
N PHE A 373 0.08 -1.12 1.43
CA PHE A 373 1.07 -0.94 0.39
C PHE A 373 2.48 -1.10 0.95
N GLY A 374 3.32 -1.89 0.30
CA GLY A 374 4.68 -2.21 0.75
C GLY A 374 4.77 -3.55 1.45
N ILE A 375 5.91 -3.79 2.08
CA ILE A 375 6.28 -5.10 2.63
C ILE A 375 6.09 -5.14 4.14
N PRO A 376 5.17 -5.98 4.66
CA PRO A 376 4.96 -6.17 6.10
C PRO A 376 5.99 -7.12 6.69
N LEU A 377 6.92 -6.59 7.50
CA LEU A 377 7.96 -7.43 8.11
C LEU A 377 7.45 -8.28 9.29
N PHE A 378 6.28 -7.98 9.83
CA PHE A 378 5.77 -8.64 11.06
C PHE A 378 5.35 -10.11 10.87
N SER A 379 5.17 -10.59 9.64
CA SER A 379 4.67 -11.94 9.36
C SER A 379 5.49 -12.63 8.27
N PRO A 380 6.40 -13.55 8.63
CA PRO A 380 7.22 -14.29 7.67
C PRO A 380 6.39 -15.05 6.63
N LYS A 381 5.24 -15.61 7.03
CA LYS A 381 4.33 -16.32 6.13
C LYS A 381 3.76 -15.40 5.05
N LEU A 382 3.22 -14.25 5.47
CA LEU A 382 2.66 -13.25 4.54
C LEU A 382 3.76 -12.67 3.65
N CYS A 383 4.91 -12.38 4.23
CA CYS A 383 6.08 -11.88 3.51
C CYS A 383 6.55 -12.87 2.43
N ASN A 384 6.56 -14.16 2.73
CA ASN A 384 6.89 -15.20 1.75
C ASN A 384 5.84 -15.29 0.63
N PHE A 385 4.54 -15.21 0.96
CA PHE A 385 3.49 -15.17 -0.06
C PHE A 385 3.59 -13.94 -0.97
N ILE A 386 3.92 -12.77 -0.41
CA ILE A 386 4.18 -11.56 -1.20
C ILE A 386 5.38 -11.77 -2.13
N CYS A 387 6.49 -12.34 -1.63
CA CYS A 387 7.67 -12.61 -2.46
C CYS A 387 7.37 -13.62 -3.57
N GLN A 388 6.66 -14.71 -3.27
CA GLN A 388 6.19 -15.66 -4.29
C GLN A 388 5.32 -14.98 -5.33
N ARG A 389 4.42 -14.08 -4.91
CA ARG A 389 3.58 -13.32 -5.84
C ARG A 389 4.38 -12.38 -6.72
N VAL A 390 5.41 -11.70 -6.18
CA VAL A 390 6.33 -10.85 -6.95
C VAL A 390 7.04 -11.68 -8.03
N VAL A 391 7.46 -12.91 -7.70
CA VAL A 391 8.07 -13.84 -8.66
C VAL A 391 7.07 -14.25 -9.74
N SER A 392 5.91 -14.80 -9.36
CA SER A 392 4.91 -15.29 -10.31
C SER A 392 4.30 -14.21 -11.20
N SER A 393 4.24 -12.96 -10.72
CA SER A 393 3.75 -11.82 -11.51
C SER A 393 4.83 -11.20 -12.40
N GLN A 394 6.09 -11.60 -12.25
CA GLN A 394 7.25 -11.00 -12.92
C GLN A 394 7.33 -9.47 -12.70
N LEU A 395 6.86 -8.98 -11.54
CA LEU A 395 6.72 -7.55 -11.25
C LEU A 395 8.02 -6.77 -11.44
N LEU A 396 9.15 -7.37 -11.03
CA LEU A 396 10.48 -6.76 -11.14
C LEU A 396 11.17 -7.07 -12.48
N GLN A 397 10.63 -7.95 -13.31
CA GLN A 397 11.23 -8.28 -14.62
C GLN A 397 10.53 -7.57 -15.78
N THR A 398 9.35 -6.99 -15.55
CA THR A 398 8.54 -6.34 -16.59
C THR A 398 8.99 -4.88 -16.80
N GLU A 399 8.80 -4.35 -18.01
CA GLU A 399 9.02 -2.92 -18.31
C GLU A 399 7.84 -2.03 -17.88
N SER A 400 6.80 -2.61 -17.27
CA SER A 400 5.53 -1.98 -16.89
C SER A 400 5.62 -1.08 -15.65
N PHE A 401 6.78 -0.50 -15.39
CA PHE A 401 6.95 0.52 -14.36
C PHE A 401 6.10 1.77 -14.62
N THR A 402 5.78 2.05 -15.88
CA THR A 402 4.81 3.07 -16.27
C THR A 402 3.41 2.74 -15.75
N GLU A 403 2.96 1.48 -15.85
CA GLU A 403 1.66 1.05 -15.35
C GLU A 403 1.57 1.18 -13.82
N ASN A 404 2.65 0.87 -13.09
CA ASN A 404 2.72 1.14 -11.64
C ASN A 404 2.55 2.65 -11.36
N ARG A 405 3.29 3.51 -12.07
CA ARG A 405 3.23 4.95 -11.86
C ARG A 405 1.83 5.49 -12.14
N ASP A 406 1.22 5.10 -13.25
CA ASP A 406 -0.11 5.54 -13.65
C ASP A 406 -1.18 5.05 -12.67
N ALA A 407 -1.08 3.78 -12.26
CA ALA A 407 -1.93 3.19 -11.23
C ALA A 407 -1.86 3.95 -9.89
N MET A 408 -0.65 4.23 -9.40
CA MET A 408 -0.44 4.95 -8.15
C MET A 408 -0.92 6.41 -8.27
N GLN A 409 -0.75 7.05 -9.43
CA GLN A 409 -1.24 8.40 -9.68
C GLN A 409 -2.76 8.47 -9.72
N GLU A 410 -3.44 7.53 -10.39
CA GLU A 410 -4.91 7.48 -10.37
C GLU A 410 -5.42 7.23 -8.96
N LEU A 411 -4.75 6.40 -8.16
CA LEU A 411 -5.14 6.18 -6.77
C LEU A 411 -4.99 7.45 -5.92
N ARG A 412 -3.89 8.21 -6.10
CA ARG A 412 -3.71 9.53 -5.46
C ARG A 412 -4.85 10.48 -5.82
N ARG A 413 -5.20 10.55 -7.11
CA ARG A 413 -6.27 11.41 -7.62
C ARG A 413 -7.61 11.03 -7.01
N ARG A 414 -7.94 9.74 -6.94
CA ARG A 414 -9.17 9.26 -6.31
C ARG A 414 -9.25 9.56 -4.82
N GLN A 415 -8.15 9.39 -4.09
CA GLN A 415 -8.08 9.75 -2.68
C GLN A 415 -8.31 11.25 -2.48
N ARG A 416 -7.61 12.09 -3.24
CA ARG A 416 -7.78 13.55 -3.22
C ARG A 416 -9.23 13.94 -3.51
N CYS A 417 -9.84 13.40 -4.56
CA CYS A 417 -11.24 13.66 -4.88
C CYS A 417 -12.19 13.22 -3.76
N HIS A 418 -11.99 12.05 -3.12
CA HIS A 418 -12.87 11.63 -2.02
C HIS A 418 -12.70 12.53 -0.78
N SER A 419 -11.48 12.94 -0.45
CA SER A 419 -11.25 13.88 0.65
C SER A 419 -11.81 15.29 0.37
N GLU A 420 -11.77 15.73 -0.89
CA GLU A 420 -12.25 17.06 -1.31
C GLU A 420 -13.76 17.11 -1.58
N ILE A 421 -14.37 16.09 -2.19
CA ILE A 421 -15.81 16.07 -2.52
C ILE A 421 -16.67 15.96 -1.25
N LEU A 422 -16.21 15.20 -0.25
CA LEU A 422 -16.86 15.12 1.07
C LEU A 422 -16.60 16.38 1.93
N SER A 423 -15.97 17.41 1.33
CA SER A 423 -15.73 18.75 1.87
C SER A 423 -16.76 19.79 1.41
N PHE A 424 -17.78 19.45 0.61
CA PHE A 424 -18.61 20.47 -0.03
C PHE A 424 -20.13 20.29 0.16
N ASP A 425 -20.72 21.30 0.82
CA ASP A 425 -22.02 21.87 0.45
C ASP A 425 -22.00 23.38 0.77
N GLY A 426 -21.55 24.18 -0.20
CA GLY A 426 -21.99 25.57 -0.44
C GLY A 426 -21.64 26.67 0.57
N ASN A 427 -21.19 26.36 1.78
CA ASN A 427 -20.61 27.32 2.73
C ASN A 427 -19.32 26.72 3.28
N ILE A 428 -18.24 27.50 3.24
CA ILE A 428 -16.86 27.12 3.55
C ILE A 428 -16.78 26.16 4.76
N LEU A 429 -16.61 24.87 4.48
CA LEU A 429 -16.04 23.90 5.39
C LEU A 429 -14.76 23.39 4.72
N ARG A 430 -13.65 24.07 5.02
CA ARG A 430 -12.31 23.57 4.68
C ARG A 430 -12.06 22.30 5.49
N SER A 431 -11.43 21.31 4.86
CA SER A 431 -10.63 20.33 5.57
C SER A 431 -9.66 21.06 6.51
N TYR A 432 -9.54 20.60 7.75
CA TYR A 432 -8.43 21.02 8.58
C TYR A 432 -7.24 20.17 8.17
N ALA A 433 -6.43 20.68 7.24
CA ALA A 433 -5.03 20.30 7.17
C ALA A 433 -4.34 20.86 8.43
N LEU A 434 -3.43 20.09 8.99
CA LEU A 434 -2.71 20.40 10.23
C LEU A 434 -1.56 21.40 9.94
N SER A 435 -1.80 22.43 9.11
CA SER A 435 -0.76 23.17 8.39
C SER A 435 0.35 23.68 9.31
N SER A 436 1.60 23.35 9.01
CA SER A 436 2.75 24.16 9.43
C SER A 436 2.62 25.55 8.80
N ALA A 437 2.40 26.59 9.60
CA ALA A 437 2.26 27.96 9.13
C ALA A 437 3.54 28.75 9.45
N TYR A 438 4.33 29.07 8.42
CA TYR A 438 5.14 30.28 8.19
C TYR A 438 5.48 30.22 6.68
N GLU A 439 5.21 31.19 5.82
CA GLU A 439 5.71 32.58 5.87
C GLU A 439 4.69 33.66 5.43
N ASP A 440 4.95 34.82 6.01
CA ASP A 440 4.36 36.17 5.94
C ASP A 440 3.84 36.75 4.60
N ASP A 441 2.62 37.28 4.72
CA ASP A 441 2.20 38.67 4.50
C ASP A 441 2.16 39.38 3.12
N THR A 442 0.98 39.98 2.91
CA THR A 442 0.63 41.20 2.13
C THR A 442 0.46 41.13 0.60
N LYS A 443 -0.79 40.99 0.14
CA LYS A 443 -1.61 42.09 -0.44
C LYS A 443 -2.89 41.55 -1.11
N LEU A 444 -3.98 42.28 -0.89
CA LEU A 444 -5.23 42.24 -1.63
C LEU A 444 -4.99 42.47 -3.14
N ASN A 445 -5.52 41.59 -4.01
CA ASN A 445 -6.27 42.03 -5.18
C ASN A 445 -7.11 40.90 -5.81
N GLU A 446 -8.24 41.30 -6.38
CA GLU A 446 -9.09 40.52 -7.26
C GLU A 446 -8.32 40.04 -8.50
N GLU A 447 -8.57 38.79 -8.92
CA GLU A 447 -8.96 38.39 -10.29
C GLU A 447 -8.58 36.93 -10.59
N SER A 448 -9.52 36.29 -11.30
CA SER A 448 -9.45 35.05 -12.06
C SER A 448 -8.05 34.50 -12.39
N HIS A 449 -7.74 33.28 -11.93
CA HIS A 449 -6.79 32.37 -12.60
C HIS A 449 -7.17 30.92 -12.29
N LYS A 450 -7.50 30.12 -13.32
CA LYS A 450 -6.59 29.32 -14.15
C LYS A 450 -6.18 28.04 -13.40
N MET A 451 -6.68 26.93 -13.93
CA MET A 451 -6.41 25.55 -13.52
C MET A 451 -4.90 25.30 -13.62
N GLU A 452 -4.18 25.33 -12.50
CA GLU A 452 -2.72 25.19 -12.47
C GLU A 452 -2.24 24.08 -11.52
N SER A 453 -1.53 23.13 -12.14
CA SER A 453 -0.62 22.10 -11.62
C SER A 453 -1.17 20.97 -10.74
N ASP A 454 -1.05 19.74 -11.26
CA ASP A 454 -1.23 18.46 -10.54
C ASP A 454 -0.17 18.20 -9.45
N ASP A 455 0.86 19.05 -9.34
CA ASP A 455 2.01 18.90 -8.43
C ASP A 455 1.80 19.56 -7.05
N VAL A 456 0.62 19.38 -6.42
CA VAL A 456 0.51 19.73 -4.99
C VAL A 456 1.31 18.71 -4.20
N LYS A 457 2.45 19.15 -3.66
CA LYS A 457 3.33 18.37 -2.77
C LYS A 457 2.50 17.79 -1.63
N ASP A 458 2.63 16.49 -1.39
CA ASP A 458 2.05 15.83 -0.21
C ASP A 458 2.74 16.42 1.02
N THR A 459 2.04 17.27 1.78
CA THR A 459 2.59 17.99 2.93
C THR A 459 2.85 17.10 4.13
N GLY A 460 2.62 15.78 4.01
CA GLY A 460 2.72 14.82 5.12
C GLY A 460 1.53 14.89 6.09
N GLU A 461 0.60 15.81 5.87
CA GLU A 461 -0.55 16.03 6.74
C GLU A 461 -1.79 15.31 6.20
N THR A 462 -2.16 14.23 6.88
CA THR A 462 -3.42 13.52 6.61
C THR A 462 -4.60 14.42 6.96
N MET A 463 -5.41 14.77 5.96
CA MET A 463 -6.63 15.55 6.16
C MET A 463 -7.64 14.80 7.04
N LEU A 464 -8.21 15.49 8.04
CA LEU A 464 -9.29 14.95 8.85
C LEU A 464 -10.65 15.11 8.15
N PRO A 465 -11.61 14.20 8.38
CA PRO A 465 -12.97 14.33 7.84
C PRO A 465 -13.66 15.59 8.39
N GLY A 466 -14.27 16.37 7.48
CA GLY A 466 -15.02 17.58 7.80
C GLY A 466 -16.51 17.35 8.11
N VAL A 467 -17.01 16.13 7.86
CA VAL A 467 -18.37 15.67 8.18
C VAL A 467 -18.33 14.24 8.70
N ASN A 468 -19.39 13.82 9.39
CA ASN A 468 -19.57 12.41 9.73
C ASN A 468 -20.07 11.64 8.52
N LEU A 469 -19.60 10.41 8.35
CA LEU A 469 -19.92 9.58 7.20
C LEU A 469 -20.40 8.20 7.63
N LEU A 470 -21.25 7.61 6.82
CA LEU A 470 -21.70 6.23 6.94
C LEU A 470 -21.50 5.54 5.59
N PHE A 471 -20.73 4.47 5.59
CA PHE A 471 -20.75 3.46 4.54
C PHE A 471 -21.67 2.33 4.99
N ASP A 472 -22.75 2.08 4.25
CA ASP A 472 -23.77 1.10 4.64
C ASP A 472 -23.53 -0.32 4.10
N GLY A 473 -22.38 -0.55 3.49
CA GLY A 473 -22.03 -1.78 2.79
C GLY A 473 -22.02 -1.63 1.28
N SER A 474 -22.65 -0.57 0.75
CA SER A 474 -22.74 -0.30 -0.68
C SER A 474 -22.33 1.11 -1.07
N GLU A 475 -22.80 2.12 -0.33
CA GLU A 475 -22.61 3.53 -0.66
C GLU A 475 -22.11 4.33 0.55
N LEU A 476 -21.34 5.38 0.27
CA LEU A 476 -20.82 6.32 1.25
C LEU A 476 -21.70 7.59 1.26
N ARG A 477 -22.23 7.96 2.42
CA ARG A 477 -23.10 9.14 2.57
C ARG A 477 -22.80 9.93 3.85
N PRO A 478 -23.15 11.23 3.88
CA PRO A 478 -23.17 11.99 5.12
C PRO A 478 -24.06 11.32 6.17
N PHE A 479 -23.61 11.34 7.42
CA PHE A 479 -24.30 10.68 8.52
C PHE A 479 -24.72 11.68 9.60
N ASP A 480 -26.02 11.92 9.69
CA ASP A 480 -26.57 12.74 10.77
C ASP A 480 -26.64 11.94 12.08
N ILE A 481 -25.94 12.47 13.09
CA ILE A 481 -25.90 11.92 14.44
C ILE A 481 -26.47 12.89 15.47
N GLY A 482 -27.23 13.91 15.04
CA GLY A 482 -27.80 14.95 15.91
C GLY A 482 -28.50 14.40 17.14
N ALA A 483 -29.28 13.32 16.98
CA ALA A 483 -29.98 12.66 18.08
C ALA A 483 -29.05 12.00 19.12
N CYS A 484 -27.84 11.64 18.73
CA CYS A 484 -26.85 10.93 19.55
C CYS A 484 -25.84 11.88 20.21
N LEU A 485 -25.71 13.12 19.72
CA LEU A 485 -24.75 14.09 20.20
C LEU A 485 -25.12 14.61 21.60
N GLN A 486 -24.14 14.59 22.50
CA GLN A 486 -24.20 15.29 23.79
C GLN A 486 -23.62 16.70 23.66
N ALA A 487 -22.50 16.83 22.95
CA ALA A 487 -21.82 18.10 22.72
C ALA A 487 -20.95 18.01 21.46
N ARG A 488 -20.68 19.17 20.84
CA ARG A 488 -19.74 19.31 19.72
C ARG A 488 -18.91 20.57 19.95
N GLN A 489 -17.59 20.45 19.86
CA GLN A 489 -16.72 21.63 19.81
C GLN A 489 -16.89 22.34 18.46
N PRO A 490 -16.96 23.68 18.43
CA PRO A 490 -16.94 24.45 17.20
C PRO A 490 -15.72 24.08 16.35
N ALA A 491 -15.95 23.88 15.06
CA ALA A 491 -14.91 23.46 14.12
C ALA A 491 -13.70 24.43 14.12
N SER A 492 -13.98 25.74 14.25
CA SER A 492 -12.96 26.79 14.35
C SER A 492 -12.02 26.62 15.54
N LEU A 493 -12.52 26.23 16.71
CA LEU A 493 -11.70 26.02 17.90
C LEU A 493 -10.83 24.76 17.78
N ILE A 494 -11.32 23.73 17.09
CA ILE A 494 -10.54 22.51 16.82
C ILE A 494 -9.37 22.86 15.90
N ALA A 495 -9.60 23.69 14.87
CA ALA A 495 -8.59 24.19 13.95
C ALA A 495 -7.46 24.93 14.68
N GLU A 496 -7.86 25.91 15.49
CA GLU A 496 -6.95 26.80 16.21
C GLU A 496 -6.09 26.02 17.22
N ALA A 497 -6.72 25.13 18.01
CA ALA A 497 -5.99 24.29 18.95
C ALA A 497 -5.02 23.32 18.26
N THR A 498 -5.41 22.81 17.09
CA THR A 498 -4.61 21.87 16.31
C THR A 498 -3.39 22.58 15.68
N ALA A 499 -3.56 23.81 15.18
CA ALA A 499 -2.46 24.65 14.72
C ALA A 499 -1.50 25.05 15.84
N MET A 500 -2.01 25.41 17.03
CA MET A 500 -1.16 25.73 18.19
C MET A 500 -0.34 24.53 18.67
N SER A 501 -0.88 23.31 18.64
CA SER A 501 -0.12 22.10 18.99
C SER A 501 1.00 21.77 17.99
N ALA A 502 0.84 22.12 16.72
CA ALA A 502 1.88 21.94 15.71
C ALA A 502 3.05 22.94 15.89
N ALA A 503 2.76 24.16 16.34
CA ALA A 503 3.76 25.22 16.57
C ALA A 503 4.66 25.00 17.79
N ILE A 504 4.35 24.04 18.67
CA ILE A 504 5.11 23.75 19.90
C ILE A 504 6.14 22.60 19.69
N LYS A 505 6.21 22.02 18.49
CA LYS A 505 7.16 20.94 18.16
C LYS A 505 8.48 21.42 17.61
#